data_AF-A0A267GKW2-F1
#
_entry.id   AF-A0A267GKW2-F1
#
_cell.length_a   1.000
_cell.length_b   1.000
_cell.length_c   1.000
_cell.angle_alpha   90.00
_cell.angle_beta   90.00
_cell.angle_gamma   90.00
#
_symmetry.space_group_name_H-M   'P 1'
#
loop_
_entity.id
_entity.type
_entity.pdbx_description
1 polymer ?
#
loop_
_entity_poly.entity_id
_entity_poly.type
_entity_poly.pdbx_seq_one_letter_code
_entity_poly.pdbx_strand_id
1 'polypeptide(L)'
;MIPGKGSSFYSLIRPGLPFIGGLVALAFMVGSMADTRHRLHRIKSLQSNAYYDASMKIPDAPKMLNDMLGNRDIDNWDNLRGPRPWEDSRAMQTEQRKVQSK
;
A
#
# COMPACT_ATOMS: atom_id res chain seq x y z
N MET A 1 10.96 71.37 -16.54
CA MET A 1 9.83 70.61 -17.12
C MET A 1 9.93 69.19 -16.61
N ILE A 2 9.14 68.80 -15.61
CA ILE A 2 9.21 67.49 -14.95
C ILE A 2 8.07 66.63 -15.53
N PRO A 3 8.33 65.47 -16.14
CA PRO A 3 7.26 64.66 -16.70
C PRO A 3 6.52 63.94 -15.56
N GLY A 4 5.20 64.11 -15.52
CA GLY A 4 4.31 63.47 -14.56
C GLY A 4 4.29 61.95 -14.72
N LYS A 5 4.66 61.23 -13.66
CA LYS A 5 4.49 59.78 -13.55
C LYS A 5 3.03 59.46 -13.18
N GLY A 6 2.18 59.37 -14.19
CA GLY A 6 0.80 58.90 -14.05
C GLY A 6 0.64 57.47 -14.55
N SER A 7 1.16 56.44 -13.85
CA SER A 7 0.87 55.03 -14.17
C SER A 7 1.28 53.98 -13.12
N SER A 8 1.41 54.38 -11.84
CA SER A 8 1.99 53.49 -10.80
C SER A 8 1.15 52.24 -10.46
N PHE A 9 -0.15 52.23 -10.77
CA PHE A 9 -1.06 51.16 -10.33
C PHE A 9 -1.06 49.97 -11.30
N TYR A 10 -1.07 50.21 -12.61
CA TYR A 10 -1.10 49.17 -13.63
C TYR A 10 0.21 48.37 -13.71
N SER A 11 1.35 48.98 -13.37
CA SER A 11 2.65 48.30 -13.30
C SER A 11 2.75 47.31 -12.14
N LEU A 12 1.91 47.44 -11.11
CA LEU A 12 1.86 46.52 -9.97
C LEU A 12 0.84 45.38 -10.21
N ILE A 13 -0.30 45.70 -10.82
CA ILE A 13 -1.37 44.73 -11.09
C ILE A 13 -0.97 43.72 -12.18
N ARG A 14 -0.29 44.16 -13.24
CA ARG A 14 0.09 43.30 -14.38
C ARG A 14 0.98 42.11 -13.98
N PRO A 15 2.01 42.28 -13.12
CA PRO A 15 2.76 41.14 -12.57
C PRO A 15 2.09 40.50 -11.34
N GLY A 16 1.26 41.22 -10.58
CA GLY A 16 0.59 40.67 -9.40
C GLY A 16 -0.54 39.68 -9.72
N LEU A 17 -1.24 39.87 -10.84
CA LEU A 17 -2.35 39.00 -11.25
C LEU A 17 -1.93 37.54 -11.53
N PRO A 18 -0.87 37.24 -12.30
CA PRO A 18 -0.41 35.85 -12.46
C PRO A 18 0.14 35.27 -11.16
N PHE A 19 0.72 36.09 -10.28
CA PHE A 19 1.20 35.63 -8.98
C PHE A 19 0.05 35.18 -8.06
N ILE A 20 -1.03 35.95 -7.98
CA ILE A 20 -2.24 35.56 -7.23
C ILE A 20 -2.86 34.30 -7.84
N GLY A 21 -2.94 34.21 -9.17
CA GLY A 21 -3.38 32.99 -9.85
C GLY A 21 -2.53 31.76 -9.49
N GLY A 22 -1.20 31.94 -9.43
CA GLY A 22 -0.27 30.90 -8.99
C GLY A 22 -0.50 30.46 -7.54
N LEU A 23 -0.75 31.40 -6.62
CA LEU A 23 -1.07 31.09 -5.22
C LEU A 23 -2.39 30.31 -5.08
N VAL A 24 -3.43 30.69 -5.84
CA VAL A 24 -4.71 29.97 -5.85
C VAL A 24 -4.54 28.55 -6.40
N ALA A 25 -3.80 28.39 -7.50
CA ALA A 25 -3.51 27.09 -8.08
C ALA A 25 -2.70 26.20 -7.12
N LEU A 26 -1.69 26.76 -6.45
CA LEU A 26 -0.88 26.03 -5.48
C LEU A 26 -1.72 25.58 -4.27
N ALA A 27 -2.58 26.45 -3.75
CA ALA A 27 -3.49 26.10 -2.64
C ALA A 27 -4.44 24.95 -3.03
N PHE A 28 -5.00 24.99 -4.24
CA PHE A 28 -5.85 23.92 -4.75
C PHE A 28 -5.10 22.59 -4.95
N MET A 29 -3.86 22.66 -5.46
CA MET A 29 -3.03 21.48 -5.70
C MET A 29 -2.68 20.75 -4.39
N VAL A 30 -2.38 21.48 -3.31
CA VAL A 30 -2.06 20.87 -2.01
C VAL A 30 -3.27 20.16 -1.41
N GLY A 31 -4.46 20.78 -1.45
CA GLY A 31 -5.69 20.17 -0.92
C GLY A 31 -6.12 18.91 -1.69
N SER A 32 -6.06 18.96 -3.02
CA SER A 32 -6.46 17.82 -3.88
C SER A 32 -5.58 16.58 -3.73
N MET A 33 -4.31 16.74 -3.34
CA MET A 33 -3.35 15.63 -3.22
C MET A 33 -3.61 14.78 -1.97
N ALA A 34 -4.08 15.40 -0.88
CA ALA A 34 -4.45 14.70 0.34
C ALA A 34 -5.69 13.80 0.12
N ASP A 35 -6.72 14.33 -0.54
CA ASP A 35 -7.94 13.58 -0.87
C ASP A 35 -7.67 12.41 -1.82
N THR A 36 -6.75 12.60 -2.77
CA THR A 36 -6.38 11.56 -3.75
C THR A 36 -5.74 10.36 -3.05
N ARG A 37 -4.85 10.59 -2.06
CA ARG A 37 -4.23 9.50 -1.31
C ARG A 37 -5.26 8.64 -0.58
N HIS A 38 -6.21 9.26 0.12
CA HIS A 38 -7.26 8.52 0.83
C HIS A 38 -8.17 7.74 -0.13
N ARG A 39 -8.55 8.34 -1.26
CA ARG A 39 -9.35 7.67 -2.29
C ARG A 39 -8.62 6.47 -2.91
N LEU A 40 -7.32 6.60 -3.21
CA LEU A 40 -6.51 5.50 -3.74
C LEU A 40 -6.36 4.34 -2.74
N HIS A 41 -6.12 4.65 -1.47
CA HIS A 41 -6.07 3.62 -0.42
C HIS A 41 -7.40 2.89 -0.29
N ARG A 42 -8.52 3.62 -0.34
CA ARG A 42 -9.86 3.02 -0.30
C ARG A 42 -10.14 2.11 -1.50
N ILE A 43 -9.74 2.51 -2.71
CA ILE A 43 -9.88 1.69 -3.92
C ILE A 43 -9.03 0.43 -3.82
N LYS A 44 -7.77 0.55 -3.37
CA LYS A 44 -6.87 -0.58 -3.19
C LYS A 44 -7.42 -1.59 -2.18
N SER A 45 -7.95 -1.12 -1.05
CA SER A 45 -8.56 -2.00 -0.04
C SER A 45 -9.82 -2.70 -0.56
N LEU A 46 -10.63 -2.02 -1.38
CA LEU A 46 -11.81 -2.63 -2.00
C LEU A 46 -11.42 -3.68 -3.04
N GLN A 47 -10.40 -3.41 -3.86
CA GLN A 47 -9.91 -4.36 -4.86
C GLN A 47 -9.26 -5.59 -4.19
N SER A 48 -8.47 -5.40 -3.13
CA SER A 48 -7.92 -6.53 -2.39
C SER A 48 -9.03 -7.37 -1.78
N ASN A 49 -10.02 -6.74 -1.13
CA ASN A 49 -11.13 -7.46 -0.52
C ASN A 49 -11.97 -8.20 -1.57
N ALA A 50 -12.27 -7.56 -2.71
CA ALA A 50 -12.99 -8.20 -3.81
C ALA A 50 -12.20 -9.39 -4.40
N TYR A 51 -10.87 -9.29 -4.48
CA TYR A 51 -10.01 -10.40 -4.90
C TYR A 51 -9.98 -11.55 -3.88
N TYR A 52 -9.89 -11.23 -2.58
CA TYR A 52 -9.98 -12.23 -1.50
C TYR A 52 -11.36 -12.90 -1.49
N ASP A 53 -12.44 -12.15 -1.62
CA ASP A 53 -13.82 -12.66 -1.68
C ASP A 53 -14.06 -13.53 -2.92
N ALA A 54 -13.49 -13.16 -4.08
CA ALA A 54 -13.54 -13.99 -5.28
C ALA A 54 -12.72 -15.28 -5.13
N SER A 55 -11.59 -15.21 -4.41
CA SER A 55 -10.73 -16.37 -4.14
C SER A 55 -11.28 -17.29 -3.04
N MET A 56 -12.13 -16.79 -2.14
CA MET A 56 -12.75 -17.54 -1.05
C MET A 56 -14.04 -18.27 -1.45
N LYS A 57 -14.63 -17.95 -2.61
CA LYS A 57 -15.79 -18.67 -3.18
C LYS A 57 -15.40 -20.02 -3.77
N ILE A 58 -14.62 -20.82 -3.04
CA ILE A 58 -14.39 -22.23 -3.37
C ILE A 58 -15.56 -23.00 -2.77
N PRO A 59 -16.52 -23.50 -3.58
CA PRO A 59 -17.78 -24.05 -3.07
C PRO A 59 -17.64 -25.25 -2.14
N ASP A 60 -16.46 -25.88 -2.11
CA ASP A 60 -16.17 -27.11 -1.36
C ASP A 60 -14.80 -27.06 -0.63
N ALA A 61 -14.40 -25.88 -0.12
CA ALA A 61 -13.14 -25.70 0.62
C ALA A 61 -12.86 -26.79 1.69
N PRO A 62 -13.80 -27.21 2.55
CA PRO A 62 -13.51 -28.24 3.56
C PRO A 62 -13.34 -29.64 2.97
N LYS A 63 -13.99 -29.95 1.84
CA LYS A 63 -13.88 -31.27 1.18
C LYS A 63 -12.57 -31.38 0.40
N MET A 64 -12.20 -30.33 -0.33
CA MET A 64 -10.94 -30.24 -1.06
C MET A 64 -9.73 -30.22 -0.11
N LEU A 65 -9.86 -29.57 1.04
CA LEU A 65 -8.86 -29.60 2.10
C LEU A 65 -8.65 -31.02 2.66
N ASN A 66 -9.73 -31.76 2.92
CA ASN A 66 -9.65 -33.16 3.35
C ASN A 66 -9.01 -34.07 2.29
N ASP A 67 -9.33 -33.89 1.01
CA ASP A 67 -8.73 -34.66 -0.09
C ASP A 67 -7.23 -34.33 -0.27
N MET A 68 -6.83 -33.06 -0.08
CA MET A 68 -5.41 -32.64 -0.12
C MET A 68 -4.60 -33.07 1.10
N LEU A 69 -5.24 -33.12 2.27
CA LEU A 69 -4.62 -33.52 3.54
C LEU A 69 -4.56 -35.05 3.73
N GLY A 70 -4.99 -35.83 2.73
CA GLY A 70 -5.08 -37.28 2.75
C GLY A 70 -4.03 -37.97 3.64
N ASN A 71 -4.51 -38.63 4.69
CA ASN A 71 -3.77 -39.42 5.69
C ASN A 71 -2.55 -38.74 6.35
N ARG A 72 -2.37 -37.42 6.21
CA ARG A 72 -1.31 -36.72 6.93
C ARG A 72 -1.74 -36.56 8.38
N ASP A 73 -0.84 -36.87 9.31
CA ASP A 73 -1.06 -36.70 10.74
C ASP A 73 -1.09 -35.20 11.07
N ILE A 74 -2.30 -34.62 11.07
CA ILE A 74 -2.54 -33.20 11.37
C ILE A 74 -2.31 -32.95 12.86
N ASP A 75 -2.56 -33.96 13.70
CA ASP A 75 -2.48 -33.85 15.15
C ASP A 75 -1.02 -33.73 15.62
N ASN A 76 -0.07 -34.31 14.87
CA ASN A 76 1.37 -34.14 15.06
C ASN A 76 2.03 -33.17 14.08
N TRP A 77 1.28 -32.20 13.54
CA TRP A 77 1.86 -31.20 12.65
C TRP A 77 2.88 -30.31 13.38
N ASP A 78 4.16 -30.50 13.06
CA ASP A 78 5.25 -29.70 13.63
C ASP A 78 5.56 -28.49 12.74
N ASN A 79 5.51 -27.30 13.33
CA ASN A 79 5.67 -26.04 12.60
C ASN A 79 7.16 -25.72 12.41
N LEU A 80 7.72 -26.14 11.27
CA LEU A 80 9.05 -25.75 10.84
C LEU A 80 9.10 -24.23 10.66
N ARG A 81 9.68 -23.56 11.66
CA ARG A 81 9.75 -22.09 11.68
C ARG A 81 10.75 -21.63 10.63
N GLY A 82 10.37 -20.57 9.92
CA GLY A 82 11.34 -19.82 9.13
C GLY A 82 12.44 -19.25 10.04
N PRO A 83 13.69 -19.20 9.58
CA PRO A 83 14.78 -18.60 10.31
C PRO A 83 14.51 -17.11 10.49
N ARG A 84 14.88 -16.56 11.63
CA ARG A 84 14.88 -15.10 11.78
C ARG A 84 15.91 -14.49 10.82
N PRO A 85 15.78 -13.22 10.42
CA PRO A 85 16.70 -12.60 9.45
C PRO A 85 18.18 -12.61 9.85
N TRP A 86 18.47 -12.83 11.13
CA TRP A 86 19.81 -12.93 11.71
C TRP A 86 20.23 -14.37 12.04
N GLU A 87 19.39 -15.37 11.77
CA GLU A 87 19.67 -16.79 11.98
C GLU A 87 20.00 -17.46 10.64
N ASP A 88 20.99 -18.35 10.62
CA ASP A 88 21.32 -19.10 9.41
C ASP A 88 20.21 -20.10 9.07
N SER A 89 19.53 -19.83 7.97
CA SER A 89 18.42 -20.60 7.42
C SER A 89 18.69 -22.08 7.26
N ARG A 90 19.93 -22.46 6.90
CA ARG A 90 20.26 -23.86 6.64
C ARG A 90 20.55 -24.62 7.92
N ALA A 91 21.17 -23.98 8.90
CA ALA A 91 21.51 -24.61 10.17
C ALA A 91 20.25 -24.97 10.97
N MET A 92 19.34 -24.02 11.18
CA MET A 92 18.12 -24.21 11.97
C MET A 92 17.18 -25.27 11.38
N GLN A 93 17.00 -25.30 10.05
CA GLN A 93 16.19 -26.32 9.39
C GLN A 93 16.81 -27.72 9.44
N THR A 94 18.14 -27.81 9.53
CA THR A 94 18.86 -29.08 9.62
C THR A 94 18.74 -29.66 11.03
N GLU A 95 18.79 -28.82 12.06
CA GLU A 95 18.57 -29.22 13.45
C GLU A 95 17.13 -29.69 13.67
N GLN A 96 16.13 -28.93 13.19
CA GLN A 96 14.72 -29.32 13.29
C GLN A 96 14.42 -30.65 12.58
N ARG A 97 15.04 -30.90 11.40
CA ARG A 97 14.91 -32.19 10.69
C ARG A 97 15.54 -33.37 11.43
N LYS A 98 16.66 -33.16 12.13
CA LYS A 98 17.30 -34.22 12.93
C LYS A 98 16.47 -34.61 14.15
N VAL A 99 15.72 -33.67 14.72
CA VAL A 99 14.80 -33.93 15.84
C VAL A 99 13.59 -34.73 15.37
N GLN A 100 13.08 -34.47 14.18
CA GLN A 100 11.95 -35.21 13.59
C GLN A 100 12.31 -36.62 13.09
N SER A 101 13.57 -36.90 12.75
CA SER A 101 13.97 -38.21 12.20
C SER A 101 14.30 -39.27 13.26
N LYS A 102 14.03 -39.00 14.54
CA LYS A 102 14.43 -39.85 15.68
C LYS A 102 13.19 -40.29 16.45
#